data_AF-A0A846BWK1-F1
#
_entry.id   AF-A0A846BWK1-F1
#
_cell.length_a   1.000
_cell.length_b   1.000
_cell.length_c   1.000
_cell.angle_alpha   90.00
_cell.angle_beta   90.00
_cell.angle_gamma   90.00
#
_symmetry.space_group_name_H-M   'P 1'
#
loop_
_entity.id
_entity.type
_entity.pdbx_description
1 polymer ?
#
loop_
_entity_poly.entity_id
_entity_poly.type
_entity_poly.pdbx_seq_one_letter_code
_entity_poly.pdbx_strand_id
1 'polypeptide(L)'
;MSKPKWSADGSHIPSLEPHTKAKHLILEKYIENLVYTLYAKTRRGETNFTFIDGFCGGGIYKNDDTGQEWEGSPSRIIKSVREAHRKSKRTYPEPLNIKYIFIDSKESHLNCLKNYSMSKAGLEKLIDKNPHTYNDDFGQIIEQCVFLKGEFEDFLNYCVMTINFHKGHSFFFL
;
A
#
# COMPACT_ATOMS: atom_id res chain seq x y z
N MET A 1 0.64 9.44 24.05
CA MET A 1 1.77 9.02 23.20
C MET A 1 1.99 10.10 22.14
N SER A 2 3.23 10.45 21.82
CA SER A 2 3.52 11.40 20.73
C SER A 2 3.29 10.73 19.38
N LYS A 3 2.69 11.44 18.41
CA LYS A 3 2.54 10.93 17.04
C LYS A 3 3.92 10.54 16.47
N PRO A 4 4.05 9.39 15.77
CA PRO A 4 5.31 8.98 15.16
C PRO A 4 5.76 10.02 14.14
N LYS A 5 7.08 10.18 13.98
CA LYS A 5 7.69 11.17 13.10
C LYS A 5 8.77 10.54 12.26
N TRP A 6 8.86 10.97 11.01
CA TRP A 6 9.89 10.58 10.06
C TRP A 6 10.61 11.81 9.53
N SER A 7 11.94 11.71 9.41
CA SER A 7 12.70 12.64 8.59
C SER A 7 12.58 12.29 7.12
N ALA A 8 12.67 13.29 6.24
CA ALA A 8 12.49 13.11 4.80
C ALA A 8 13.48 12.13 4.14
N ASP A 9 14.66 11.96 4.74
CA ASP A 9 15.77 11.13 4.25
C ASP A 9 15.88 9.78 4.98
N GLY A 10 15.02 9.52 5.97
CA GLY A 10 15.09 8.31 6.81
C GLY A 10 16.19 8.34 7.87
N SER A 11 16.91 9.44 8.08
CA SER A 11 17.87 9.60 9.20
C SER A 11 17.22 9.48 10.59
N HIS A 12 15.92 9.77 10.68
CA HIS A 12 15.09 9.49 11.83
C HIS A 12 13.86 8.69 11.41
N ILE A 13 13.75 7.48 11.97
CA ILE A 13 12.59 6.61 11.87
C ILE A 13 12.09 6.28 13.29
N PRO A 14 10.77 6.23 13.51
CA PRO A 14 10.20 5.99 14.84
C PRO A 14 10.36 4.52 15.24
N SER A 15 10.45 4.29 16.55
CA SER A 15 10.38 2.93 17.11
C SER A 15 9.04 2.27 16.79
N LEU A 16 9.08 0.97 16.52
CA LEU A 16 7.92 0.14 16.25
C LEU A 16 7.19 -0.16 17.56
N GLU A 17 6.07 0.50 17.80
CA GLU A 17 5.23 0.19 18.96
C GLU A 17 4.48 -1.15 18.76
N PRO A 18 4.29 -1.97 19.81
CA PRO A 18 3.65 -3.29 19.69
C PRO A 18 2.26 -3.27 19.03
N HIS A 19 1.45 -2.25 19.31
CA HIS A 19 0.12 -2.11 18.70
C HIS A 19 0.20 -1.76 17.21
N THR A 20 1.22 -1.00 16.80
CA THR A 20 1.48 -0.67 15.39
C THR A 20 1.90 -1.92 14.63
N LYS A 21 2.78 -2.75 15.22
CA LYS A 21 3.14 -4.07 14.68
C LYS A 21 1.90 -4.96 14.51
N ALA A 22 1.02 -5.02 15.51
CA ALA A 22 -0.21 -5.80 15.44
C ALA A 22 -1.16 -5.28 14.34
N LYS A 23 -1.37 -3.96 14.22
CA LYS A 23 -2.18 -3.35 13.14
C LYS A 23 -1.65 -3.75 11.76
N HIS A 24 -0.33 -3.67 11.55
CA HIS A 24 0.30 -4.06 10.29
C HIS A 24 0.10 -5.53 9.94
N LEU A 25 0.24 -6.45 10.90
CA LEU A 25 0.04 -7.88 10.65
C LEU A 25 -1.43 -8.23 10.34
N ILE A 26 -2.38 -7.59 11.03
CA ILE A 26 -3.81 -7.75 10.73
C ILE A 26 -4.13 -7.23 9.33
N LEU A 27 -3.62 -6.04 8.99
CA LEU A 27 -3.79 -5.42 7.68
C LEU A 27 -3.29 -6.32 6.54
N GLU A 28 -2.07 -6.83 6.67
CA GLU A 28 -1.44 -7.73 5.70
C GLU A 28 -2.30 -8.98 5.46
N LYS A 29 -2.74 -9.62 6.54
CA LYS A 29 -3.57 -10.83 6.43
C LYS A 29 -4.95 -10.55 5.86
N TYR A 30 -5.54 -9.41 6.22
CA TYR A 30 -6.82 -8.98 5.69
C TYR A 30 -6.77 -8.76 4.18
N ILE A 31 -5.79 -7.98 3.69
CA ILE A 31 -5.65 -7.65 2.27
C ILE A 31 -5.37 -8.91 1.45
N GLU A 32 -4.46 -9.76 1.92
CA GLU A 32 -4.15 -11.01 1.23
C GLU A 32 -5.41 -11.87 1.05
N ASN A 33 -6.15 -12.11 2.13
CA ASN A 33 -7.35 -12.93 2.10
C ASN A 33 -8.47 -12.31 1.26
N LEU A 34 -8.63 -10.99 1.33
CA LEU A 34 -9.63 -10.22 0.63
C LEU A 34 -9.41 -10.28 -0.88
N VAL A 35 -8.22 -9.92 -1.35
CA VAL A 35 -7.86 -9.94 -2.77
C VAL A 35 -7.94 -11.37 -3.28
N TYR A 36 -7.38 -12.34 -2.55
CA TYR A 36 -7.48 -13.75 -2.94
C TYR A 36 -8.93 -14.20 -3.08
N THR A 37 -9.82 -13.80 -2.18
CA THR A 37 -11.24 -14.18 -2.26
C THR A 37 -11.93 -13.55 -3.46
N LEU A 38 -11.76 -12.24 -3.69
CA LEU A 38 -12.47 -11.52 -4.75
C LEU A 38 -11.91 -11.79 -6.15
N TYR A 39 -10.59 -11.89 -6.27
CA TYR A 39 -9.90 -12.22 -7.52
C TYR A 39 -10.00 -13.71 -7.86
N ALA A 40 -9.78 -14.60 -6.89
CA ALA A 40 -9.64 -16.03 -7.17
C ALA A 40 -10.95 -16.82 -7.09
N LYS A 41 -11.93 -16.45 -6.26
CA LYS A 41 -13.11 -17.33 -6.01
C LYS A 41 -14.35 -16.98 -6.82
N THR A 42 -14.39 -15.85 -7.51
CA THR A 42 -15.57 -15.45 -8.29
C THR A 42 -15.46 -15.96 -9.74
N ARG A 43 -16.62 -16.15 -10.41
CA ARG A 43 -16.71 -16.70 -11.79
C ARG A 43 -16.10 -15.76 -12.83
N ARG A 44 -16.09 -14.46 -12.55
CA ARG A 44 -15.39 -13.39 -13.27
C ARG A 44 -14.64 -12.58 -12.22
N GLY A 45 -13.45 -13.07 -11.80
CA GLY A 45 -12.58 -12.44 -10.80
C GLY A 45 -12.68 -10.92 -10.81
N GLU A 46 -12.84 -10.28 -9.65
CA GLU A 46 -12.67 -8.82 -9.60
C GLU A 46 -11.22 -8.50 -9.97
N THR A 47 -11.00 -7.64 -10.97
CA THR A 47 -9.67 -7.28 -11.44
C THR A 47 -9.29 -5.85 -11.12
N ASN A 48 -10.21 -5.02 -10.60
CA ASN A 48 -9.92 -3.64 -10.23
C ASN A 48 -10.01 -3.46 -8.70
N PHE A 49 -8.92 -3.01 -8.09
CA PHE A 49 -8.91 -2.66 -6.67
C PHE A 49 -8.30 -1.27 -6.42
N THR A 50 -8.92 -0.48 -5.56
CA THR A 50 -8.34 0.75 -5.03
C THR A 50 -8.12 0.64 -3.52
N PHE A 51 -6.88 0.83 -3.07
CA PHE A 51 -6.52 0.87 -1.65
C PHE A 51 -6.13 2.30 -1.27
N ILE A 52 -6.77 2.83 -0.23
CA ILE A 52 -6.53 4.17 0.29
C ILE A 52 -6.01 4.04 1.71
N ASP A 53 -4.83 4.58 1.99
CA ASP A 53 -4.28 4.74 3.33
C ASP A 53 -4.26 6.23 3.67
N GLY A 54 -5.16 6.64 4.56
CA GLY A 54 -5.39 8.04 4.91
C GLY A 54 -4.31 8.64 5.82
N PHE A 55 -3.47 7.80 6.43
CA PHE A 55 -2.47 8.21 7.42
C PHE A 55 -1.20 7.37 7.27
N CYS A 56 -0.61 7.38 6.08
CA CYS A 56 0.39 6.39 5.67
C CYS A 56 1.76 6.54 6.35
N GLY A 57 2.06 7.69 6.95
CA GLY A 57 3.36 7.97 7.56
C GLY A 57 4.52 7.88 6.58
N GLY A 58 5.73 7.72 7.13
CA GLY A 58 6.94 7.46 6.35
C GLY A 58 7.12 6.00 5.92
N GLY A 59 6.19 5.12 6.30
CA GLY A 59 6.15 3.74 5.85
C GLY A 59 7.28 2.82 6.33
N ILE A 60 8.04 3.20 7.36
CA ILE A 60 9.12 2.38 7.92
C ILE A 60 9.34 2.65 9.40
N TYR A 61 9.73 1.64 10.18
CA TYR A 61 9.89 1.74 11.61
C TYR A 61 11.16 1.03 12.04
N LYS A 62 11.70 1.39 13.21
CA LYS A 62 12.78 0.62 13.83
C LYS A 62 12.19 -0.41 14.77
N ASN A 63 12.44 -1.70 14.52
CA ASN A 63 12.08 -2.75 15.46
C ASN A 63 13.18 -2.87 16.51
N ASP A 64 12.96 -2.29 17.68
CA ASP A 64 13.97 -2.29 18.76
C ASP A 64 14.24 -3.71 19.32
N ASP A 65 13.29 -4.65 19.19
CA ASP A 65 13.48 -6.04 19.63
C ASP A 65 14.51 -6.79 18.75
N THR A 66 14.54 -6.49 17.45
CA THR A 66 15.39 -7.20 16.47
C THR A 66 16.54 -6.35 15.94
N GLY A 67 16.53 -5.04 16.20
CA GLY A 67 17.44 -4.07 15.60
C GLY A 67 17.21 -3.82 14.11
N GLN A 68 16.20 -4.44 13.50
CA GLN A 68 15.94 -4.35 12.05
C GLN A 68 14.87 -3.30 11.72
N GLU A 69 14.88 -2.83 10.47
CA GLU A 69 13.80 -2.03 9.93
C GLU A 69 12.52 -2.88 9.77
N TRP A 70 11.36 -2.26 10.01
CA TRP A 70 10.04 -2.85 9.87
C TRP A 70 9.21 -2.02 8.89
N GLU A 71 8.71 -2.66 7.83
CA GLU A 71 7.88 -1.99 6.82
C GLU A 71 6.53 -1.55 7.40
N GLY A 72 6.09 -0.35 7.03
CA GLY A 72 4.76 0.18 7.37
C GLY A 72 3.66 -0.30 6.42
N SER A 73 2.46 0.27 6.57
CA SER A 73 1.29 -0.07 5.76
C SER A 73 1.51 0.04 4.24
N PRO A 74 2.19 1.05 3.65
CA PRO A 74 2.26 1.19 2.19
C PRO A 74 2.89 -0.02 1.49
N SER A 75 4.09 -0.42 1.90
CA SER A 75 4.79 -1.56 1.31
C SER A 75 4.08 -2.88 1.60
N ARG A 76 3.50 -3.03 2.79
CA ARG A 76 2.73 -4.23 3.17
C ARG A 76 1.50 -4.41 2.32
N ILE A 77 0.70 -3.35 2.12
CA ILE A 77 -0.48 -3.38 1.25
C ILE A 77 -0.11 -3.89 -0.14
N ILE A 78 0.95 -3.32 -0.75
CA ILE A 78 1.42 -3.70 -2.09
C ILE A 78 1.85 -5.17 -2.11
N LYS A 79 2.70 -5.58 -1.17
CA LYS A 79 3.21 -6.97 -1.09
C LYS A 79 2.09 -7.99 -0.83
N SER A 80 1.09 -7.65 -0.01
CA SER A 80 -0.07 -8.52 0.23
C SER A 80 -0.90 -8.75 -1.03
N VAL A 81 -1.07 -7.73 -1.87
CA VAL A 81 -1.79 -7.85 -3.14
C VAL A 81 -1.02 -8.78 -4.09
N ARG A 82 0.28 -8.58 -4.25
CA ARG A 82 1.15 -9.44 -5.07
C ARG A 82 1.13 -10.89 -4.57
N GLU A 83 1.20 -11.10 -3.26
CA GLU A 83 1.13 -12.44 -2.67
C GLU A 83 -0.25 -13.08 -2.87
N ALA A 84 -1.34 -12.32 -2.77
CA ALA A 84 -2.68 -12.82 -3.07
C ALA A 84 -2.84 -13.24 -4.54
N HIS A 85 -2.29 -12.45 -5.47
CA HIS A 85 -2.27 -12.77 -6.89
C HIS A 85 -1.51 -14.09 -7.13
N ARG A 86 -0.31 -14.23 -6.57
CA ARG A 86 0.49 -15.46 -6.66
C ARG A 86 -0.22 -16.66 -6.03
N LYS A 87 -0.85 -16.50 -4.87
CA LYS A 87 -1.64 -17.55 -4.19
C LYS A 87 -2.86 -17.99 -4.99
N SER A 88 -3.43 -17.10 -5.80
CA SER A 88 -4.60 -17.41 -6.64
C SER A 88 -4.32 -18.55 -7.62
N LYS A 89 -3.07 -18.62 -8.13
CA LYS A 89 -2.66 -19.50 -9.24
C LYS A 89 -3.54 -19.38 -10.49
N ARG A 90 -4.32 -18.30 -10.62
CA ARG A 90 -5.21 -18.08 -11.77
C ARG A 90 -4.49 -17.26 -12.81
N THR A 91 -4.56 -17.72 -14.05
CA THR A 91 -4.14 -16.99 -15.23
C THR A 91 -5.38 -16.38 -15.88
N TYR A 92 -5.56 -15.07 -15.70
CA TYR A 92 -6.60 -14.32 -16.41
C TYR A 92 -6.03 -13.67 -17.67
N PRO A 93 -6.83 -13.48 -18.73
CA PRO A 93 -6.41 -12.69 -19.89
C PRO A 93 -6.18 -11.22 -19.52
N GLU A 94 -7.00 -10.71 -18.58
CA GLU A 94 -6.92 -9.33 -18.11
C GLU A 94 -6.01 -9.22 -16.88
N PRO A 95 -5.19 -8.16 -16.79
CA PRO A 95 -4.33 -7.93 -15.64
C PRO A 95 -5.13 -7.57 -14.39
N LEU A 96 -4.57 -7.90 -13.22
CA LEU A 96 -5.03 -7.36 -11.95
C LEU A 96 -4.60 -5.88 -11.86
N ASN A 97 -5.55 -4.96 -11.90
CA ASN A 97 -5.32 -3.52 -11.94
C ASN A 97 -5.56 -2.89 -10.57
N ILE A 98 -4.51 -2.32 -9.99
CA ILE A 98 -4.48 -1.84 -8.61
C ILE A 98 -4.08 -0.38 -8.56
N LYS A 99 -4.86 0.42 -7.83
CA LYS A 99 -4.51 1.78 -7.46
C LYS A 99 -4.29 1.89 -5.96
N TYR A 100 -3.16 2.47 -5.57
CA TYR A 100 -2.83 2.79 -4.19
C TYR A 100 -2.84 4.30 -4.01
N ILE A 101 -3.50 4.80 -2.96
CA ILE A 101 -3.53 6.21 -2.60
C ILE A 101 -3.00 6.33 -1.18
N PHE A 102 -1.82 6.95 -1.04
CA PHE A 102 -1.14 7.15 0.24
C PHE A 102 -1.23 8.64 0.62
N ILE A 103 -1.81 8.93 1.78
CA ILE A 103 -2.10 10.29 2.24
C ILE A 103 -1.43 10.51 3.58
N ASP A 104 -0.77 11.65 3.74
CA ASP A 104 -0.24 12.11 5.02
C ASP A 104 -0.13 13.65 5.00
N SER A 105 -0.40 14.29 6.14
CA SER A 105 -0.35 15.74 6.24
C SER A 105 1.07 16.29 6.41
N LYS A 106 2.06 15.45 6.70
CA LYS A 106 3.47 15.82 6.82
C LYS A 106 4.24 15.49 5.55
N GLU A 107 4.79 16.52 4.95
CA GLU A 107 5.64 16.38 3.76
C GLU A 107 6.91 15.56 4.04
N SER A 108 7.49 15.66 5.24
CA SER A 108 8.65 14.84 5.61
C SER A 108 8.31 13.34 5.65
N HIS A 109 7.08 12.97 6.02
CA HIS A 109 6.63 11.59 6.01
C HIS A 109 6.53 11.07 4.58
N LEU A 110 5.85 11.81 3.69
CA LEU A 110 5.73 11.41 2.29
C LEU A 110 7.09 11.36 1.57
N ASN A 111 8.01 12.27 1.91
CA ASN A 111 9.36 12.23 1.35
C ASN A 111 10.14 11.02 1.87
N CYS A 112 10.01 10.68 3.17
CA CYS A 112 10.57 9.45 3.73
C CYS A 112 10.02 8.22 3.02
N LEU A 113 8.70 8.17 2.83
CA LEU A 113 8.03 7.07 2.14
C LEU A 113 8.60 6.88 0.73
N LYS A 114 8.61 7.96 -0.08
CA LYS A 114 9.07 7.90 -1.48
C LYS A 114 10.56 7.62 -1.63
N ASN A 115 11.39 8.35 -0.88
CA ASN A 115 12.83 8.39 -1.12
C ASN A 115 13.59 7.33 -0.32
N TYR A 116 12.99 6.78 0.74
CA TYR A 116 13.62 5.83 1.63
C TYR A 116 12.85 4.51 1.70
N SER A 117 11.62 4.51 2.24
CA SER A 117 10.88 3.27 2.52
C SER A 117 10.55 2.47 1.25
N MET A 118 10.04 3.12 0.20
CA MET A 118 9.69 2.43 -1.05
C MET A 118 10.93 1.81 -1.71
N SER A 119 12.09 2.47 -1.68
CA SER A 119 13.34 1.90 -2.20
C SER A 119 13.83 0.72 -1.37
N LYS A 120 13.79 0.81 -0.03
CA LYS A 120 14.11 -0.32 0.86
C LYS A 120 13.24 -1.54 0.62
N ALA A 121 11.99 -1.32 0.24
CA ALA A 121 11.03 -2.38 -0.08
C ALA A 121 11.13 -2.92 -1.52
N GLY A 122 11.99 -2.35 -2.38
CA GLY A 122 12.10 -2.71 -3.80
C GLY A 122 10.91 -2.22 -4.65
N LEU A 123 10.32 -1.09 -4.27
CA LEU A 123 9.11 -0.48 -4.85
C LEU A 123 9.39 0.92 -5.42
N GLU A 124 10.66 1.29 -5.60
CA GLU A 124 11.08 2.62 -6.06
C GLU A 124 10.47 3.04 -7.39
N LYS A 125 10.12 2.08 -8.26
CA LYS A 125 9.47 2.39 -9.55
C LYS A 125 8.10 3.02 -9.39
N LEU A 126 7.37 2.69 -8.32
CA LEU A 126 5.99 3.13 -8.12
C LEU A 126 5.86 4.59 -7.64
N ILE A 127 6.97 5.29 -7.38
CA ILE A 127 6.92 6.65 -6.79
C ILE A 127 6.57 7.74 -7.82
N ASP A 128 6.65 7.43 -9.12
CA ASP A 128 6.50 8.39 -10.22
C ASP A 128 5.03 8.69 -10.60
N LYS A 129 4.08 8.06 -9.90
CA LYS A 129 2.63 8.16 -10.12
C LYS A 129 2.11 7.53 -11.41
N ASN A 130 2.97 6.92 -12.21
CA ASN A 130 2.56 6.23 -13.42
C ASN A 130 2.12 4.79 -13.09
N PRO A 131 1.26 4.18 -13.92
CA PRO A 131 1.02 2.74 -13.85
C PRO A 131 2.29 1.96 -14.24
N HIS A 132 2.66 0.98 -13.44
CA HIS A 132 3.75 0.05 -13.72
C HIS A 132 3.23 -1.36 -13.81
N THR A 133 3.86 -2.14 -14.67
CA THR A 133 3.60 -3.57 -14.81
C THR A 133 4.51 -4.36 -13.87
N TYR A 134 3.90 -5.19 -13.03
CA TYR A 134 4.56 -6.25 -12.29
C TYR A 134 4.11 -7.59 -12.85
N ASN A 135 5.05 -8.48 -13.19
CA ASN A 135 4.74 -9.81 -13.69
C ASN A 135 5.20 -10.85 -12.67
N ASP A 136 4.37 -11.87 -12.49
CA ASP A 136 4.74 -13.10 -11.81
C ASP A 136 4.41 -14.32 -12.70
N ASP A 137 4.60 -15.53 -12.16
CA ASP A 137 4.36 -16.78 -12.90
C ASP A 137 2.89 -16.99 -13.32
N PHE A 138 1.96 -16.21 -12.77
CA PHE A 138 0.51 -16.40 -12.93
C PHE A 138 -0.17 -15.25 -13.69
N GLY A 139 0.57 -14.21 -14.06
CA GLY A 139 0.05 -13.15 -14.91
C GLY A 139 0.63 -11.77 -14.60
N GLN A 140 -0.16 -10.76 -14.94
CA GLN A 140 0.24 -9.37 -14.86
C GLN A 140 -0.58 -8.63 -13.80
N ILE A 141 0.10 -7.81 -13.03
CA ILE A 141 -0.49 -6.79 -12.16
C ILE A 141 -0.09 -5.42 -12.70
N ILE A 142 -1.07 -4.53 -12.90
CA ILE A 142 -0.83 -3.12 -13.20
C ILE A 142 -1.01 -2.35 -11.89
N GLU A 143 0.04 -1.70 -11.42
CA GLU A 143 0.06 -1.01 -10.12
C GLU A 143 0.33 0.49 -10.32
N GLN A 144 -0.50 1.34 -9.73
CA GLN A 144 -0.29 2.79 -9.72
C GLN A 144 -0.36 3.32 -8.29
N CYS A 145 0.68 4.02 -7.83
CA CYS A 145 0.67 4.69 -6.52
C CYS A 145 0.48 6.20 -6.68
N VAL A 146 -0.40 6.79 -5.88
CA VAL A 146 -0.59 8.24 -5.76
C VAL A 146 -0.27 8.65 -4.33
N PHE A 147 0.48 9.74 -4.19
CA PHE A 147 0.87 10.29 -2.89
C PHE A 147 0.33 11.70 -2.74
N LEU A 148 -0.49 11.96 -1.72
CA LEU A 148 -1.18 13.22 -1.50
C LEU A 148 -0.76 13.84 -0.16
N LYS A 149 -0.33 15.10 -0.20
CA LYS A 149 0.03 15.88 0.99
C LYS A 149 -1.19 16.66 1.48
N GLY A 150 -1.67 16.33 2.67
CA GLY A 150 -2.79 17.01 3.33
C GLY A 150 -3.48 16.07 4.31
N GLU A 151 -4.55 16.54 4.94
CA GLU A 151 -5.39 15.67 5.76
C GLU A 151 -6.27 14.81 4.83
N PHE A 152 -6.68 13.61 5.28
CA PHE A 152 -7.47 12.69 4.47
C PHE A 152 -8.79 13.32 4.00
N GLU A 153 -9.42 14.10 4.86
CA GLU A 153 -10.68 14.79 4.65
C GLU A 153 -10.64 15.73 3.44
N ASP A 154 -9.48 16.36 3.18
CA ASP A 154 -9.28 17.26 2.03
C ASP A 154 -9.35 16.51 0.68
N PHE A 155 -9.12 15.19 0.70
CA PHE A 155 -9.06 14.35 -0.49
C PHE A 155 -10.25 13.40 -0.64
N LEU A 156 -11.28 13.51 0.19
CA LEU A 156 -12.47 12.65 0.10
C LEU A 156 -13.09 12.65 -1.30
N ASN A 157 -13.29 13.83 -1.89
CA ASN A 157 -13.83 13.96 -3.24
C ASN A 157 -12.92 13.31 -4.29
N TYR A 158 -11.60 13.51 -4.16
CA TYR A 158 -10.63 12.89 -5.06
C TYR A 158 -10.67 11.36 -4.96
N CYS A 159 -10.72 10.80 -3.74
CA CYS A 159 -10.82 9.37 -3.51
C CYS A 159 -12.11 8.80 -4.10
N VAL A 160 -13.27 9.41 -3.82
CA VAL A 160 -14.57 8.95 -4.34
C VAL A 160 -14.62 9.01 -5.86
N MET A 161 -14.13 10.10 -6.48
CA MET A 161 -14.04 10.20 -7.93
C MET A 161 -13.14 9.12 -8.52
N THR A 162 -11.97 8.90 -7.91
CA THR A 162 -11.01 7.88 -8.35
C THR A 162 -11.63 6.49 -8.34
N ILE A 163 -12.36 6.14 -7.29
CA ILE A 163 -13.08 4.86 -7.13
C ILE A 163 -14.14 4.71 -8.23
N ASN A 164 -14.95 5.76 -8.46
CA ASN A 164 -16.00 5.76 -9.49
C ASN A 164 -15.44 5.55 -10.91
N PHE A 165 -14.27 6.12 -11.20
CA PHE A 165 -13.61 5.95 -12.51
C PHE A 165 -12.88 4.61 -12.64
N HIS A 166 -12.27 4.10 -11.56
CA HIS A 166 -11.52 2.84 -11.58
C HIS A 166 -12.43 1.62 -11.70
N LYS A 167 -13.68 1.71 -11.23
CA LYS A 167 -14.74 0.68 -11.36
C LYS A 167 -14.28 -0.69 -10.83
N GLY A 168 -14.22 -0.82 -9.51
CA GLY A 168 -13.85 -2.04 -8.81
C GLY A 168 -14.07 -1.93 -7.30
N HIS A 169 -13.49 -2.86 -6.54
CA HIS A 169 -13.58 -2.83 -5.08
C HIS A 169 -12.61 -1.80 -4.49
N SER A 170 -13.04 -1.13 -3.42
CA SER A 170 -12.23 -0.09 -2.78
C SER A 170 -12.20 -0.24 -1.26
N PHE A 171 -11.03 0.04 -0.67
CA PHE A 171 -10.79 -0.14 0.75
C PHE A 171 -10.08 1.07 1.33
N PHE A 172 -10.63 1.60 2.42
CA PHE A 172 -10.07 2.72 3.16
C PHE A 172 -9.44 2.21 4.46
N PHE A 173 -8.18 2.57 4.68
CA PHE A 173 -7.44 2.35 5.91
C PHE A 173 -7.25 3.71 6.57
N LEU A 174 -7.97 3.91 7.67
CA LEU A 174 -8.00 5.15 8.44
C LEU A 174 -7.49 4.88 9.88
#